data_AF-A0A2K8QP83-F1
#
_entry.id   AF-A0A2K8QP83-F1
#
_cell.length_a   1.000
_cell.length_b   1.000
_cell.length_c   1.000
_cell.angle_alpha   90.00
_cell.angle_beta   90.00
_cell.angle_gamma   90.00
#
_symmetry.space_group_name_H-M   'P 1'
#
loop_
_entity.id
_entity.type
_entity.pdbx_description
1 polymer ?
#
loop_
_entity_poly.entity_id
_entity_poly.type
_entity_poly.pdbx_seq_one_letter_code
_entity_poly.pdbx_strand_id
1 'polypeptide(L)' 'MIYPCDAANAVGILNIHYQFAETICRPKERIKAITQGLIAHDRMLADWDGHRKSADYRRRVTPKSL' A
#
# COMPACT_ATOMS: atom_id res chain seq x y z
N MET A 1 0.56 10.20 9.34
CA MET A 1 2.03 10.05 9.21
C MET A 1 2.28 8.58 8.92
N ILE A 2 2.60 8.24 7.67
CA ILE A 2 2.96 6.88 7.22
C ILE A 2 4.40 6.64 7.72
N TYR A 3 4.67 5.48 8.34
CA TYR A 3 6.03 5.17 8.77
C TYR A 3 6.92 5.00 7.54
N PRO A 4 8.19 5.47 7.56
CA PRO A 4 9.07 5.39 6.39
C PRO A 4 9.22 3.97 5.82
N CYS A 5 9.18 2.96 6.69
CA CYS A 5 9.24 1.55 6.32
C CYS A 5 8.00 1.09 5.55
N ASP A 6 6.82 1.58 5.93
CA ASP A 6 5.56 1.28 5.24
C ASP A 6 5.58 1.93 3.85
N ALA A 7 5.94 3.21 3.77
CA ALA A 7 6.08 3.89 2.47
C ALA A 7 7.07 3.17 1.52
N ALA A 8 8.20 2.69 2.05
CA ALA A 8 9.18 1.92 1.27
C ALA A 8 8.60 0.59 0.75
N ASN A 9 7.80 -0.11 1.55
CA ASN A 9 7.18 -1.37 1.16
C ASN A 9 6.09 -1.17 0.08
N ALA A 10 5.29 -0.11 0.18
CA ALA A 10 4.31 0.24 -0.86
C ALA A 10 4.99 0.56 -2.20
N VAL A 11 6.08 1.33 -2.16
CA VAL A 11 6.90 1.61 -3.36
C VAL A 11 7.51 0.33 -3.94
N GLY A 12 7.93 -0.61 -3.10
CA GLY A 12 8.44 -1.93 -3.54
C GLY A 12 7.41 -2.71 -4.37
N ILE A 13 6.16 -2.78 -3.90
CA ILE A 13 5.06 -3.43 -4.61
C ILE A 13 4.77 -2.75 -5.95
N LEU A 14 4.78 -1.41 -5.96
CA LEU A 14 4.59 -0.63 -7.17
C LEU A 14 5.68 -0.93 -8.21
N ASN A 15 6.95 -0.97 -7.80
CA ASN A 15 8.08 -1.29 -8.67
C ASN A 15 7.95 -2.69 -9.31
N ILE A 16 7.50 -3.70 -8.57
CA ILE A 16 7.29 -5.06 -9.10
C ILE A 16 6.26 -5.02 -10.26
N HIS A 17 5.16 -4.30 -10.08
CA HIS A 17 4.11 -4.23 -11.11
C HIS A 17 4.56 -3.42 -12.33
N TYR A 18 5.37 -2.39 -12.14
CA TYR A 18 5.96 -1.62 -13.24
C TYR A 18 6.98 -2.44 -14.02
N GLN A 19 7.86 -3.17 -13.35
CA GLN A 19 8.81 -4.09 -14.00
C GLN A 19 8.07 -5.17 -14.79
N PHE A 20 7.01 -5.75 -14.24
CA PHE A 20 6.17 -6.69 -14.98
C PHE A 20 5.54 -6.02 -16.22
N ALA A 21 5.01 -4.81 -16.09
CA ALA A 21 4.40 -4.08 -17.19
C ALA A 21 5.40 -3.75 -18.33
N GLU A 22 6.68 -3.55 -18.02
CA GLU A 22 7.73 -3.34 -19.04
C GLU A 22 7.95 -4.57 -19.93
N THR A 23 7.69 -5.78 -19.42
CA THR A 23 7.79 -7.01 -20.22
C THR A 23 6.65 -7.19 -21.21
N ILE A 24 5.58 -6.38 -21.12
CA ILE A 24 4.38 -6.52 -21.94
C ILE A 24 4.50 -5.69 -23.22
N CYS A 25 4.62 -6.35 -24.37
CA CYS A 25 4.71 -5.68 -25.68
C CYS A 25 3.40 -5.02 -26.13
N ARG A 26 2.24 -5.50 -25.66
CA ARG A 26 0.93 -4.99 -26.08
C ARG A 26 0.56 -3.74 -25.25
N PRO A 27 0.39 -2.56 -25.86
CA PRO A 27 0.17 -1.31 -25.12
C PRO A 27 -1.04 -1.35 -24.18
N LYS A 28 -2.16 -1.96 -24.61
CA LYS A 28 -3.36 -2.09 -23.78
C LYS A 28 -3.14 -2.95 -22.53
N GLU A 29 -2.42 -4.06 -22.69
CA GLU A 29 -2.13 -4.97 -21.57
C GLU A 29 -1.10 -4.35 -20.62
N ARG A 30 -0.12 -3.60 -21.16
CA ARG A 30 0.83 -2.83 -20.35
C ARG A 30 0.14 -1.80 -19.47
N ILE A 31 -0.81 -1.04 -20.03
CA ILE A 31 -1.60 -0.06 -19.26
C ILE A 31 -2.40 -0.76 -18.16
N LYS A 32 -3.04 -1.90 -18.45
CA LYS A 32 -3.77 -2.67 -17.42
C LYS A 32 -2.85 -3.08 -16.25
N ALA A 33 -1.66 -3.58 -16.55
CA ALA A 33 -0.68 -3.98 -15.53
C ALA A 33 -0.23 -2.79 -14.66
N ILE A 34 0.03 -1.63 -15.28
CA ILE A 34 0.35 -0.38 -14.56
C ILE A 34 -0.80 0.02 -13.64
N THR A 35 -2.04 0.03 -14.15
CA THR A 35 -3.23 0.37 -13.37
C THR A 35 -3.44 -0.58 -12.20
N GLN A 36 -3.21 -1.88 -12.39
CA GLN A 36 -3.26 -2.85 -11.30
C GLN A 36 -2.23 -2.54 -10.20
N GLY A 37 -1.01 -2.12 -10.57
CA GLY A 37 0.02 -1.71 -9.62
C GLY A 37 -0.38 -0.50 -8.79
N LEU A 38 -0.97 0.51 -9.43
CA LEU A 38 -1.48 1.70 -8.75
C LEU A 38 -2.62 1.36 -7.78
N ILE A 39 -3.57 0.50 -8.20
CA ILE A 39 -4.67 0.06 -7.31
C ILE A 39 -4.13 -0.72 -6.11
N ALA A 40 -3.17 -1.62 -6.31
CA ALA A 40 -2.58 -2.40 -5.22
C ALA A 40 -1.84 -1.50 -4.22
N HIS A 41 -1.09 -0.52 -4.73
CA HIS A 41 -0.42 0.49 -3.92
C HIS A 41 -1.41 1.30 -3.07
N ASP A 42 -2.46 1.83 -3.68
CA ASP A 42 -3.47 2.63 -2.96
C ASP A 42 -4.22 1.82 -1.90
N ARG A 43 -4.54 0.56 -2.20
CA ARG A 43 -5.15 -0.35 -1.22
C ARG A 43 -4.24 -0.57 -0.01
N MET A 44 -2.95 -0.81 -0.22
CA MET A 44 -2.00 -0.96 0.88
C MET A 44 -1.93 0.30 1.75
N LEU A 45 -1.90 1.49 1.13
CA LEU A 45 -1.92 2.74 1.89
C LEU A 45 -3.21 2.93 2.70
N ALA A 46 -4.37 2.58 2.12
CA ALA A 46 -5.66 2.65 2.78
C ALA A 46 -5.77 1.67 3.97
N ASP A 47 -5.32 0.43 3.78
CA ASP A 47 -5.31 -0.59 4.84
C ASP A 47 -4.41 -0.17 6.01
N TRP A 48 -3.26 0.43 5.73
CA TRP A 48 -2.39 0.97 6.77
C TRP A 48 -3.01 2.15 7.53
N ASP A 49 -3.73 3.03 6.84
CA ASP A 49 -4.48 4.11 7.53
C ASP A 49 -5.60 3.53 8.43
N GLY A 50 -6.29 2.48 7.97
CA GLY A 50 -7.31 1.77 8.75
C GLY A 50 -6.76 1.03 9.97
N HIS A 51 -5.65 0.30 9.81
CA HIS A 51 -4.95 -0.36 10.91
C HIS A 51 -4.42 0.63 11.94
N ARG A 52 -3.92 1.79 11.48
CA ARG A 52 -3.48 2.87 12.36
C ARG A 52 -4.64 3.43 13.18
N LYS A 53 -5.78 3.77 12.57
CA LYS A 53 -6.98 4.24 13.29
C LYS A 53 -7.41 3.23 14.36
N SER A 54 -7.36 1.95 14.04
CA SER A 54 -7.70 0.86 14.96
C SER A 54 -6.67 0.69 16.09
N ALA A 55 -5.38 0.91 15.82
CA ALA A 55 -4.31 0.87 16.83
C ALA A 55 -4.35 2.10 17.77
N ASP A 56 -4.57 3.30 17.21
CA ASP A 56 -4.76 4.53 17.96
C ASP A 56 -6.02 4.45 18.83
N TYR A 57 -7.10 3.86 18.33
CA TYR A 57 -8.30 3.54 19.12
C TYR A 57 -7.97 2.60 20.27
N ARG A 58 -7.35 1.43 20.02
CA ARG A 58 -6.95 0.48 21.07
C ARG A 58 -6.09 1.14 22.16
N ARG A 59 -5.12 2.00 21.80
CA ARG A 59 -4.33 2.77 22.79
C ARG A 59 -5.17 3.69 23.67
N ARG A 60 -6.21 4.32 23.12
CA ARG A 60 -7.10 5.23 23.87
C ARG A 60 -8.09 4.48 24.77
N VAL A 61 -8.53 3.30 24.36
CA VAL A 61 -9.56 2.53 25.08
C VAL A 61 -8.98 1.56 26.10
N THR A 62 -7.68 1.24 26.01
CA THR A 62 -7.01 0.47 27.07
C THR A 62 -6.89 1.37 28.30
N PRO A 63 -7.60 1.10 29.42
CA PRO A 63 -7.38 1.86 30.64
C PRO A 63 -5.92 1.62 31.05
N LYS A 64 -5.20 2.68 31.44
CA LYS A 64 -3.96 2.48 32.20
C LYS A 64 -4.38 1.73 33.47
N SER A 65 -4.15 0.42 33.52
CA SER A 65 -4.17 -0.31 34.78
C SER A 65 -2.99 0.22 35.59
N LEU A 66 -3.30 1.18 36.47
CA LEU A 66 -2.52 1.56 37.63
C LEU A 66 -2.72 0.51 38.71
#